data_AF-A0A0G2BNP0-F1
#
_entry.id   AF-A0A0G2BNP0-F1
#
_cell.length_a   1.000
_cell.length_b   1.000
_cell.length_c   1.000
_cell.angle_alpha   90.00
_cell.angle_beta   90.00
_cell.angle_gamma   90.00
#
_symmetry.space_group_name_H-M   'P 1'
#
loop_
_entity.id
_entity.type
_entity.pdbx_description
1 polymer ?
#
loop_
_entity_poly.entity_id
_entity_poly.type
_entity_poly.pdbx_seq_one_letter_code
_entity_poly.pdbx_strand_id
1 'polypeptide(L)'
;MRFRGTRKFMSYLRERNSLVGGLKIDEWVDAWVDERIARGEPLTVLTQWCISRNLEARFASGGGGFAPAKGERDLFSRDMPRIIGAAEGAGVRLSWLLTLNRPYLDSWRAGRDTELKYEAMLQKLAEPLVDSGHLLVLNWEEEVLGGRPRPDPAVLANPENFVSPKMIEQRLAWLKERARFEPWTVENGPEEDLRFKIACEAEEGRLLTAPGSPVGDFILMPLETAEQYDFFVLLAPDFKKRLAMALPLYPWRS
;
A
#
# COMPACT_ATOMS: atom_id res chain seq x y z
N MET A 1 3.94 5.88 -30.51
CA MET A 1 2.57 5.52 -30.95
C MET A 1 2.06 4.48 -29.95
N ARG A 2 1.01 4.76 -29.17
CA ARG A 2 0.57 3.87 -28.07
C ARG A 2 -0.23 2.68 -28.58
N PHE A 3 -0.02 1.50 -27.99
CA PHE A 3 -0.78 0.30 -28.33
C PHE A 3 -2.28 0.49 -28.02
N ARG A 4 -3.14 -0.19 -28.80
CA ARG A 4 -4.59 -0.16 -28.57
C ARG A 4 -4.95 -0.71 -27.19
N GLY A 5 -4.24 -1.75 -26.74
CA GLY A 5 -4.36 -2.32 -25.40
C GLY A 5 -4.10 -1.29 -24.30
N THR A 6 -2.98 -0.57 -24.39
CA THR A 6 -2.62 0.52 -23.46
C THR A 6 -3.75 1.53 -23.32
N ARG A 7 -4.27 2.03 -24.45
CA ARG A 7 -5.35 3.01 -24.45
C ARG A 7 -6.62 2.49 -23.76
N LYS A 8 -7.00 1.24 -24.04
CA LYS A 8 -8.19 0.60 -23.46
C LYS A 8 -8.04 0.45 -21.94
N PHE A 9 -6.93 -0.14 -21.48
CA PHE A 9 -6.71 -0.38 -20.07
C PHE A 9 -6.54 0.92 -19.28
N MET A 10 -5.73 1.86 -19.78
CA MET A 10 -5.54 3.14 -19.10
C MET A 10 -6.79 4.01 -19.07
N SER A 11 -7.70 3.88 -20.05
CA SER A 11 -9.02 4.53 -19.99
C SER A 11 -9.84 4.00 -18.83
N TYR A 12 -9.88 2.67 -18.66
CA TYR A 12 -10.57 2.02 -17.56
C TYR A 12 -10.00 2.42 -16.20
N LEU A 13 -8.66 2.42 -16.04
CA LEU A 13 -8.02 2.82 -14.79
C LEU A 13 -8.33 4.28 -14.44
N ARG A 14 -8.30 5.20 -15.40
CA ARG A 14 -8.62 6.62 -15.16
C ARG A 14 -10.07 6.83 -14.74
N GLU A 15 -11.00 6.12 -15.38
CA GLU A 15 -12.42 6.16 -15.00
C GLU A 15 -12.60 5.69 -13.55
N ARG A 16 -12.03 4.52 -13.20
CA ARG A 16 -12.08 4.01 -11.82
C ARG A 16 -11.43 4.96 -10.83
N ASN A 17 -10.27 5.50 -11.18
CA ASN A 17 -9.55 6.45 -10.34
C ASN A 17 -10.33 7.73 -10.06
N SER A 18 -11.07 8.24 -11.07
CA SER A 18 -11.94 9.40 -10.90
C SER A 18 -13.08 9.17 -9.90
N LEU A 19 -13.51 7.92 -9.71
CA LEU A 19 -14.60 7.55 -8.79
C LEU A 19 -14.12 7.38 -7.34
N VAL A 20 -12.82 7.13 -7.11
CA VAL A 20 -12.31 6.77 -5.78
C VAL A 20 -11.42 7.83 -5.16
N GLY A 21 -10.48 8.41 -5.92
CA GLY A 21 -9.45 9.30 -5.36
C GLY A 21 -9.23 10.59 -6.13
N GLY A 22 -9.67 10.68 -7.39
CA GLY A 22 -9.59 11.90 -8.20
C GLY A 22 -8.17 12.35 -8.61
N LEU A 23 -7.10 11.73 -8.10
CA LEU A 23 -5.72 12.07 -8.43
C LEU A 23 -5.43 11.75 -9.91
N LYS A 24 -4.95 12.70 -10.71
CA LYS A 24 -4.56 12.39 -12.10
C LYS A 24 -3.48 11.30 -12.11
N ILE A 25 -3.75 10.18 -12.80
CA ILE A 25 -2.74 9.14 -13.06
C ILE A 25 -1.63 9.74 -13.93
N ASP A 26 -0.38 9.60 -13.49
CA ASP A 26 0.80 10.14 -14.15
C ASP A 26 1.08 9.45 -15.50
N GLU A 27 1.68 10.18 -16.44
CA GLU A 27 2.01 9.65 -17.76
C GLU A 27 3.09 8.56 -17.73
N TRP A 28 3.88 8.49 -16.65
CA TRP A 28 4.77 7.39 -16.38
C TRP A 28 4.03 6.05 -16.39
N VAL A 29 2.82 5.99 -15.83
CA VAL A 29 2.01 4.75 -15.82
C VAL A 29 1.61 4.34 -17.23
N ASP A 30 1.26 5.29 -18.10
CA ASP A 30 0.98 4.98 -19.51
C ASP A 30 2.20 4.41 -20.21
N ALA A 31 3.36 5.06 -20.06
CA ALA A 31 4.60 4.62 -20.68
C ALA A 31 4.97 3.21 -20.21
N TRP A 32 4.80 2.96 -18.91
CA TRP A 32 5.07 1.68 -18.30
C TRP A 32 4.17 0.55 -18.82
N VAL A 33 2.86 0.79 -18.89
CA VAL A 33 1.92 -0.19 -19.47
C VAL A 33 2.24 -0.45 -20.94
N ASP A 34 2.56 0.59 -21.71
CA ASP A 34 2.90 0.47 -23.14
C ASP A 34 4.16 -0.37 -23.34
N GLU A 35 5.19 -0.16 -22.51
CA GLU A 35 6.45 -0.92 -22.51
C GLU A 35 6.22 -2.41 -22.20
N ARG A 36 5.43 -2.72 -21.15
CA ARG A 36 5.13 -4.11 -20.79
C ARG A 36 4.33 -4.83 -21.87
N ILE A 37 3.37 -4.16 -22.49
CA ILE A 37 2.65 -4.71 -23.65
C ILE A 37 3.61 -4.96 -24.81
N ALA A 38 4.49 -4.02 -25.13
CA ALA A 38 5.46 -4.17 -26.21
C ALA A 38 6.38 -5.38 -26.01
N ARG A 39 6.74 -5.67 -24.76
CA ARG A 39 7.61 -6.81 -24.38
C ARG A 39 6.86 -8.11 -24.15
N GLY A 40 5.53 -8.10 -24.13
CA GLY A 40 4.70 -9.27 -23.77
C GLY A 40 4.87 -9.71 -22.31
N GLU A 41 5.38 -8.83 -21.46
CA GLU A 41 5.65 -9.08 -20.04
C GLU A 41 4.41 -8.74 -19.19
N PRO A 42 4.23 -9.41 -18.04
CA PRO A 42 3.14 -9.07 -17.14
C PRO A 42 3.34 -7.68 -16.54
N LEU A 43 2.24 -6.98 -16.31
CA LEU A 43 2.19 -5.76 -15.54
C LEU A 43 2.10 -6.11 -14.05
N THR A 44 3.09 -5.67 -13.28
CA THR A 44 3.06 -5.81 -11.82
C THR A 44 2.27 -4.68 -11.19
N VAL A 45 1.31 -5.04 -10.34
CA VAL A 45 0.60 -4.13 -9.45
C VAL A 45 0.99 -4.44 -8.01
N LEU A 46 1.28 -3.40 -7.22
CA LEU A 46 1.53 -3.51 -5.79
C LEU A 46 0.38 -2.89 -5.01
N THR A 47 -0.08 -3.59 -3.98
CA THR A 47 -0.96 -3.07 -2.93
C THR A 47 -0.36 -3.40 -1.58
N GLN A 48 -0.33 -2.42 -0.67
CA GLN A 48 0.18 -2.61 0.68
C GLN A 48 -0.97 -2.54 1.68
N TRP A 49 -1.08 -3.54 2.55
CA TRP A 49 -2.15 -3.69 3.53
C TRP A 49 -1.60 -3.60 4.95
N CYS A 50 -1.93 -2.54 5.69
CA CYS A 50 -1.43 -2.35 7.04
C CYS A 50 -2.33 -3.03 8.09
N ILE A 51 -1.78 -4.02 8.81
CA ILE A 51 -2.42 -4.69 9.95
C ILE A 51 -2.02 -3.95 11.23
N SER A 52 -2.94 -3.17 11.80
CA SER A 52 -2.66 -2.31 12.95
C SER A 52 -3.54 -2.62 14.16
N ARG A 53 -3.16 -2.07 15.30
CA ARG A 53 -3.89 -2.15 16.58
C ARG A 53 -5.34 -1.72 16.51
N ASN A 54 -5.73 -0.93 15.51
CA ASN A 54 -7.14 -0.58 15.26
C ASN A 54 -8.03 -1.84 15.06
N LEU A 55 -7.44 -2.99 14.71
CA LEU A 55 -8.16 -4.25 14.53
C LEU A 55 -8.47 -4.97 15.85
N GLU A 56 -7.85 -4.59 16.97
CA GLU A 56 -8.06 -5.23 18.27
C GLU A 56 -9.51 -5.15 18.74
N ALA A 57 -10.13 -3.97 18.61
CA ALA A 57 -11.53 -3.78 18.98
C ALA A 57 -12.45 -4.69 18.15
N ARG A 58 -12.17 -4.83 16.85
CA ARG A 58 -12.91 -5.72 15.96
C ARG A 58 -12.69 -7.19 16.33
N PHE A 59 -11.46 -7.58 16.64
CA PHE A 59 -11.12 -8.93 17.08
C PHE A 59 -11.84 -9.33 18.37
N ALA A 60 -11.83 -8.44 19.36
CA ALA A 60 -12.55 -8.63 20.62
C ALA A 60 -14.07 -8.74 20.39
N SER A 61 -14.64 -7.86 19.54
CA SER A 61 -16.07 -7.90 19.22
C SER A 61 -16.49 -9.18 18.48
N GLY A 62 -15.56 -9.80 17.75
CA GLY A 62 -15.76 -11.07 17.05
C GLY A 62 -15.51 -12.31 17.90
N GLY A 63 -15.25 -12.16 19.20
CA GLY A 63 -15.00 -13.29 20.12
C GLY A 63 -13.67 -14.00 19.86
N GLY A 64 -12.63 -13.28 19.44
CA GLY A 64 -11.31 -13.87 19.12
C GLY A 64 -11.21 -14.38 17.68
N GLY A 65 -12.00 -13.81 16.77
CA GLY A 65 -11.97 -14.13 15.35
C GLY A 65 -12.41 -12.95 14.50
N PHE A 66 -12.23 -13.08 13.18
CA PHE A 66 -12.67 -12.09 12.21
C PHE A 66 -13.72 -12.66 11.26
N ALA A 67 -14.84 -11.96 11.15
CA ALA A 67 -15.75 -12.08 10.02
C ALA A 67 -15.38 -11.01 8.99
N PRO A 68 -15.21 -11.34 7.70
CA PRO A 68 -14.89 -10.36 6.66
C PRO A 68 -15.87 -9.19 6.60
N ALA A 69 -15.33 -7.99 6.58
CA ALA A 69 -16.04 -6.75 6.30
C ALA A 69 -16.60 -6.79 4.87
N LYS A 70 -17.57 -5.92 4.57
CA LYS A 70 -18.12 -5.85 3.22
C LYS A 70 -17.06 -5.37 2.23
N GLY A 71 -16.31 -4.32 2.58
CA GLY A 71 -15.24 -3.79 1.74
C GLY A 71 -14.13 -4.80 1.45
N GLU A 72 -13.75 -5.60 2.45
CA GLU A 72 -12.76 -6.69 2.28
C GLU A 72 -13.25 -7.74 1.29
N ARG A 73 -14.50 -8.22 1.44
CA ARG A 73 -15.10 -9.18 0.49
C ARG A 73 -15.20 -8.61 -0.91
N ASP A 74 -15.70 -7.38 -1.02
CA ASP A 74 -15.87 -6.69 -2.29
C ASP A 74 -14.53 -6.50 -3.02
N LEU A 75 -13.45 -6.21 -2.27
CA LEU A 75 -12.13 -6.03 -2.86
C LEU A 75 -11.67 -7.28 -3.62
N PHE A 76 -11.67 -8.45 -2.95
CA PHE A 76 -11.16 -9.70 -3.52
C PHE A 76 -12.14 -10.34 -4.51
N SER A 77 -13.44 -10.23 -4.29
CA SER A 77 -14.45 -10.89 -5.13
C SER A 77 -14.94 -10.07 -6.32
N ARG A 78 -14.72 -8.74 -6.30
CA ARG A 78 -15.25 -7.83 -7.33
C ARG A 78 -14.22 -6.85 -7.84
N ASP A 79 -13.60 -6.05 -6.97
CA ASP A 79 -12.84 -4.89 -7.43
C ASP A 79 -11.50 -5.28 -8.07
N MET A 80 -10.72 -6.17 -7.46
CA MET A 80 -9.50 -6.71 -8.08
C MET A 80 -9.81 -7.55 -9.34
N PRO A 81 -10.76 -8.51 -9.33
CA PRO A 81 -11.15 -9.25 -10.54
C PRO A 81 -11.56 -8.38 -11.73
N ARG A 82 -12.27 -7.27 -11.48
CA ARG A 82 -12.68 -6.35 -12.56
C ARG A 82 -11.48 -5.64 -13.19
N ILE A 83 -10.48 -5.25 -12.40
CA ILE A 83 -9.26 -4.63 -12.92
C ILE A 83 -8.44 -5.67 -13.71
N ILE A 84 -8.31 -6.88 -13.19
CA ILE A 84 -7.65 -8.00 -13.89
C ILE A 84 -8.34 -8.26 -15.25
N GLY A 85 -9.66 -8.45 -15.26
CA GLY A 85 -10.40 -8.68 -16.50
C GLY A 85 -10.33 -7.51 -17.50
N ALA A 86 -10.23 -6.26 -17.02
CA ALA A 86 -10.02 -5.11 -17.88
C ALA A 86 -8.62 -5.10 -18.52
N ALA A 87 -7.58 -5.51 -17.77
CA ALA A 87 -6.22 -5.68 -18.28
C ALA A 87 -6.15 -6.80 -19.33
N GLU A 88 -6.70 -7.97 -19.01
CA GLU A 88 -6.69 -9.13 -19.90
C GLU A 88 -7.51 -8.88 -21.17
N GLY A 89 -8.68 -8.25 -21.04
CA GLY A 89 -9.49 -7.80 -22.18
C GLY A 89 -8.81 -6.73 -23.04
N ALA A 90 -7.72 -6.12 -22.57
CA ALA A 90 -6.85 -5.22 -23.31
C ALA A 90 -5.57 -5.91 -23.83
N GLY A 91 -5.41 -7.22 -23.61
CA GLY A 91 -4.23 -8.00 -24.00
C GLY A 91 -3.04 -7.85 -23.04
N VAL A 92 -3.28 -7.38 -21.82
CA VAL A 92 -2.26 -7.18 -20.79
C VAL A 92 -2.41 -8.26 -19.73
N ARG A 93 -1.35 -9.04 -19.49
CA ARG A 93 -1.30 -9.94 -18.34
C ARG A 93 -1.00 -9.12 -17.09
N LEU A 94 -1.73 -9.34 -16.01
CA LEU A 94 -1.56 -8.62 -14.74
C LEU A 94 -1.14 -9.60 -13.65
N SER A 95 -0.07 -9.26 -12.95
CA SER A 95 0.39 -9.93 -11.73
C SER A 95 0.23 -8.97 -10.56
N TRP A 96 -0.48 -9.39 -9.51
CA TRP A 96 -0.74 -8.57 -8.34
C TRP A 96 0.10 -9.04 -7.17
N LEU A 97 0.80 -8.11 -6.53
CA LEU A 97 1.52 -8.31 -5.28
C LEU A 97 0.76 -7.59 -4.17
N LEU A 98 0.29 -8.33 -3.17
CA LEU A 98 -0.30 -7.78 -1.96
C LEU A 98 0.67 -8.02 -0.79
N THR A 99 1.17 -6.96 -0.18
CA THR A 99 2.02 -7.07 0.99
C THR A 99 1.21 -6.82 2.26
N LEU A 100 1.35 -7.70 3.25
CA LEU A 100 0.81 -7.53 4.59
C LEU A 100 1.88 -6.85 5.43
N ASN A 101 1.64 -5.59 5.79
CA ASN A 101 2.56 -4.69 6.45
C ASN A 101 2.16 -4.53 7.93
N ARG A 102 3.14 -4.32 8.80
CA ARG A 102 2.93 -3.89 10.18
C ARG A 102 3.28 -2.41 10.34
N PRO A 103 2.65 -1.69 11.28
CA PRO A 103 3.09 -0.36 11.66
C PRO A 103 4.57 -0.35 12.12
N TYR A 104 5.25 0.73 11.75
CA TYR A 104 6.63 1.00 12.18
C TYR A 104 6.75 1.18 13.69
N LEU A 105 5.75 1.83 14.30
CA LEU A 105 5.67 2.07 15.73
C LEU A 105 5.11 0.86 16.45
N ASP A 106 5.81 0.37 17.47
CA ASP A 106 5.37 -0.80 18.26
C ASP A 106 4.05 -0.55 18.99
N SER A 107 3.85 0.67 19.45
CA SER A 107 2.62 1.12 20.11
C SER A 107 1.36 0.89 19.26
N TRP A 108 1.52 0.82 17.94
CA TRP A 108 0.45 0.68 16.96
C TRP A 108 0.32 -0.73 16.39
N ARG A 109 1.20 -1.67 16.77
CA ARG A 109 1.09 -3.06 16.34
C ARG A 109 -0.10 -3.73 17.00
N ALA A 110 -0.75 -4.60 16.24
CA ALA A 110 -1.69 -5.54 16.82
C ALA A 110 -0.92 -6.63 17.58
N GLY A 111 -1.57 -7.28 18.53
CA GLY A 111 -1.07 -8.48 19.16
C GLY A 111 -0.92 -9.59 18.13
N ARG A 112 0.05 -10.50 18.34
CA ARG A 112 0.39 -11.54 17.37
C ARG A 112 -0.79 -12.44 16.99
N ASP A 113 -1.67 -12.77 17.94
CA ASP A 113 -2.86 -13.57 17.65
C ASP A 113 -3.84 -12.81 16.75
N THR A 114 -4.11 -11.54 17.06
CA THR A 114 -4.92 -10.64 16.23
C THR A 114 -4.36 -10.55 14.80
N GLU A 115 -3.04 -10.37 14.65
CA GLU A 115 -2.39 -10.37 13.34
C GLU A 115 -2.62 -11.69 12.59
N LEU A 116 -2.23 -12.82 13.18
CA LEU A 116 -2.31 -14.13 12.53
C LEU A 116 -3.73 -14.50 12.10
N LYS A 117 -4.73 -14.18 12.94
CA LYS A 117 -6.14 -14.44 12.64
C LYS A 117 -6.65 -13.55 11.50
N TYR A 118 -6.20 -12.31 11.45
CA TYR A 118 -6.57 -11.39 10.39
C TYR A 118 -5.89 -11.76 9.06
N GLU A 119 -4.60 -12.09 9.09
CA GLU A 119 -3.84 -12.61 7.94
C GLU A 119 -4.53 -13.85 7.35
N ALA A 120 -4.89 -14.83 8.19
CA ALA A 120 -5.58 -16.04 7.74
C ALA A 120 -6.94 -15.75 7.09
N MET A 121 -7.68 -14.76 7.60
CA MET A 121 -8.94 -14.32 6.98
C MET A 121 -8.69 -13.70 5.60
N LEU A 122 -7.70 -12.81 5.47
CA LEU A 122 -7.36 -12.18 4.19
C LEU A 122 -6.86 -13.20 3.17
N GLN A 123 -6.01 -14.15 3.58
CA GLN A 123 -5.53 -15.23 2.72
C GLN A 123 -6.69 -16.07 2.17
N LYS A 124 -7.68 -16.39 3.01
CA LYS A 124 -8.89 -17.10 2.57
C LYS A 124 -9.73 -16.30 1.56
N LEU A 125 -9.81 -14.98 1.72
CA LEU A 125 -10.50 -14.12 0.72
C LEU A 125 -9.72 -14.04 -0.59
N ALA A 126 -8.39 -14.07 -0.51
CA ALA A 126 -7.47 -13.99 -1.64
C ALA A 126 -7.35 -15.30 -2.44
N GLU A 127 -7.69 -16.45 -1.83
CA GLU A 127 -7.52 -17.81 -2.38
C GLU A 127 -7.92 -17.94 -3.86
N PRO A 128 -9.09 -17.46 -4.34
CA PRO A 128 -9.45 -17.59 -5.75
C PRO A 128 -8.49 -16.85 -6.71
N LEU A 129 -7.92 -15.71 -6.28
CA LEU A 129 -6.96 -14.94 -7.08
C LEU A 129 -5.56 -15.53 -7.01
N VAL A 130 -5.22 -16.19 -5.90
CA VAL A 130 -3.95 -16.91 -5.73
C VAL A 130 -3.95 -18.17 -6.60
N ASP A 131 -5.03 -18.97 -6.53
CA ASP A 131 -5.16 -20.21 -7.30
C ASP A 131 -5.16 -19.98 -8.82
N SER A 132 -5.68 -18.85 -9.26
CA SER A 132 -5.64 -18.43 -10.68
C SER A 132 -4.29 -17.83 -11.11
N GLY A 133 -3.35 -17.66 -10.17
CA GLY A 133 -2.02 -17.10 -10.45
C GLY A 133 -2.00 -15.58 -10.67
N HIS A 134 -3.09 -14.87 -10.34
CA HIS A 134 -3.16 -13.42 -10.48
C HIS A 134 -2.65 -12.66 -9.26
N LEU A 135 -2.63 -13.29 -8.09
CA LEU A 135 -2.27 -12.65 -6.84
C LEU A 135 -1.22 -13.47 -6.09
N LEU A 136 -0.20 -12.76 -5.59
CA LEU A 136 0.74 -13.25 -4.60
C LEU A 136 0.58 -12.39 -3.33
N VAL A 137 0.37 -13.05 -2.20
CA VAL A 137 0.28 -12.40 -0.88
C VAL A 137 1.58 -12.67 -0.13
N LEU A 138 2.23 -11.63 0.37
CA LEU A 138 3.53 -11.71 1.06
C LEU A 138 3.48 -10.95 2.39
N ASN A 139 4.16 -11.46 3.41
CA ASN A 139 4.49 -10.70 4.60
C ASN A 139 5.65 -9.73 4.30
N TRP A 140 5.41 -8.43 4.49
CA TRP A 140 6.40 -7.41 4.16
C TRP A 140 7.68 -7.53 4.98
N GLU A 141 7.57 -7.76 6.29
CA GLU A 141 8.74 -7.84 7.16
C GLU A 141 9.49 -9.16 6.96
N GLU A 142 8.77 -10.28 7.01
CA GLU A 142 9.37 -11.61 7.08
C GLU A 142 9.84 -12.12 5.71
N GLU A 143 9.06 -11.88 4.65
CA GLU A 143 9.33 -12.45 3.32
C GLU A 143 10.01 -11.45 2.37
N VAL A 144 9.73 -10.15 2.52
CA VAL A 144 10.28 -9.13 1.61
C VAL A 144 11.52 -8.46 2.18
N LEU A 145 11.46 -8.00 3.43
CA LEU A 145 12.59 -7.30 4.08
C LEU A 145 13.56 -8.25 4.80
N GLY A 146 13.13 -9.46 5.15
CA GLY A 146 13.91 -10.39 5.97
C GLY A 146 14.09 -9.95 7.43
N GLY A 147 13.22 -9.06 7.91
CA GLY A 147 13.23 -8.54 9.27
C GLY A 147 12.55 -7.18 9.41
N ARG A 148 12.66 -6.61 10.60
CA ARG A 148 12.07 -5.31 10.90
C ARG A 148 12.73 -4.21 10.04
N PRO A 149 11.93 -3.33 9.42
CA PRO A 149 12.46 -2.17 8.72
C PRO A 149 13.33 -1.32 9.65
N ARG A 150 14.51 -0.94 9.15
CA ARG A 150 15.43 -0.06 9.86
C ARG A 150 15.24 1.36 9.32
N PRO A 151 15.18 2.38 10.19
CA PRO A 151 15.10 3.76 9.72
C PRO A 151 16.36 4.14 8.96
N ASP A 152 16.23 4.93 7.89
CA ASP A 152 17.39 5.57 7.26
C ASP A 152 18.08 6.49 8.30
N PRO A 153 19.38 6.29 8.61
CA PRO A 153 20.06 7.07 9.63
C PRO A 153 20.18 8.56 9.31
N ALA A 154 20.32 8.92 8.03
CA ALA A 154 20.44 10.31 7.61
C ALA A 154 19.10 11.04 7.74
N VAL A 155 18.00 10.36 7.39
CA VAL A 155 16.63 10.88 7.54
C VAL A 155 16.25 11.00 9.01
N LEU A 156 16.59 10.00 9.83
CA LEU A 156 16.30 10.03 11.26
C LEU A 156 16.98 11.22 11.95
N ALA A 157 18.19 11.55 11.54
CA ALA A 157 18.96 12.65 12.10
C ALA A 157 18.40 14.04 11.70
N ASN A 158 17.92 14.20 10.46
CA ASN A 158 17.49 15.50 9.93
C ASN A 158 16.28 15.37 8.96
N PRO A 159 15.10 14.97 9.44
CA PRO A 159 13.94 14.70 8.59
C PRO A 159 13.44 15.92 7.80
N GLU A 160 13.68 17.14 8.30
CA GLU A 160 13.39 18.40 7.63
C GLU A 160 14.14 18.61 6.31
N ASN A 161 15.26 17.91 6.10
CA ASN A 161 15.96 17.92 4.81
C ASN A 161 15.25 17.05 3.75
N PHE A 162 14.32 16.20 4.18
CA PHE A 162 13.66 15.17 3.36
C PHE A 162 12.14 15.27 3.38
N VAL A 163 11.54 16.15 4.19
CA VAL A 163 10.09 16.36 4.23
C VAL A 163 9.84 17.86 4.40
N SER A 164 8.92 18.42 3.63
CA SER A 164 8.58 19.84 3.77
C SER A 164 8.04 20.16 5.18
N PRO A 165 8.36 21.34 5.75
CA PRO A 165 7.90 21.69 7.11
C PRO A 165 6.38 21.59 7.28
N LYS A 166 5.61 22.05 6.28
CA LYS A 166 4.14 21.97 6.27
C LYS A 166 3.64 20.53 6.44
N MET A 167 4.31 19.56 5.84
CA MET A 167 3.92 18.16 5.94
C MET A 167 4.28 17.53 7.27
N ILE A 168 5.43 17.90 7.84
CA ILE A 168 5.80 17.50 9.20
C ILE A 168 4.74 18.03 10.18
N GLU A 169 4.34 19.29 10.08
CA GLU A 169 3.29 19.89 10.91
C GLU A 169 1.95 19.18 10.78
N GLN A 170 1.49 18.94 9.54
CA GLN A 170 0.24 18.23 9.27
C GLN A 170 0.25 16.82 9.87
N ARG A 171 1.37 16.08 9.71
CA ARG A 171 1.48 14.72 10.22
C ARG A 171 1.58 14.69 11.73
N LEU A 172 2.30 15.63 12.33
CA LEU A 172 2.38 15.77 13.77
C LEU A 172 1.02 16.10 14.39
N ALA A 173 0.23 16.96 13.74
CA ALA A 173 -1.14 17.26 14.16
C ALA A 173 -2.02 16.00 14.11
N TRP A 174 -1.96 15.25 13.00
CA TRP A 174 -2.70 13.98 12.85
C TRP A 174 -2.27 12.93 13.90
N LEU A 175 -0.97 12.81 14.18
CA LEU A 175 -0.45 11.92 15.23
C LEU A 175 -0.98 12.32 16.61
N LYS A 176 -0.91 13.60 16.95
CA LYS A 176 -1.43 14.15 18.21
C LYS A 176 -2.94 13.96 18.35
N GLU A 177 -3.68 13.99 17.26
CA GLU A 177 -5.12 13.70 17.25
C GLU A 177 -5.38 12.21 17.50
N ARG A 178 -4.67 11.31 16.81
CA ARG A 178 -4.80 9.86 17.00
C ARG A 178 -4.46 9.39 18.41
N ALA A 179 -3.46 10.00 19.02
CA ALA A 179 -3.07 9.77 20.41
C ALA A 179 -4.19 9.93 21.44
N ARG A 180 -5.25 10.68 21.10
CA ARG A 180 -6.40 10.89 21.98
C ARG A 180 -7.28 9.65 22.10
N PHE A 181 -7.20 8.75 21.12
CA PHE A 181 -8.00 7.54 21.03
C PHE A 181 -7.19 6.28 21.33
N GLU A 182 -5.86 6.34 21.18
CA GLU A 182 -4.93 5.27 21.51
C GLU A 182 -3.74 5.88 22.27
N PRO A 183 -3.64 5.71 23.61
CA PRO A 183 -2.59 6.34 24.40
C PRO A 183 -1.21 5.82 23.96
N TRP A 184 -0.26 6.73 23.77
CA TRP A 184 1.13 6.41 23.50
C TRP A 184 1.66 5.44 24.55
N THR A 185 2.42 4.43 24.13
CA THR A 185 3.38 3.82 25.05
C THR A 185 4.47 4.87 25.28
N VAL A 186 4.64 5.28 26.52
CA VAL A 186 5.38 6.45 27.03
C VAL A 186 6.87 6.52 26.64
N GLU A 187 7.38 5.62 25.80
CA GLU A 187 8.82 5.52 25.52
C GLU A 187 9.39 6.63 24.63
N ASN A 188 8.62 7.21 23.68
CA ASN A 188 9.07 8.34 22.85
C ASN A 188 7.95 9.37 22.66
N GLY A 189 8.31 10.65 22.49
CA GLY A 189 7.35 11.72 22.21
C GLY A 189 6.76 11.62 20.79
N PRO A 190 5.60 12.27 20.51
CA PRO A 190 4.97 12.24 19.18
C PRO A 190 5.87 12.78 18.06
N GLU A 191 6.85 13.60 18.41
CA GLU A 191 7.85 14.15 17.49
C GLU A 191 8.89 13.07 17.13
N GLU A 192 9.45 12.36 18.10
CA GLU A 192 10.41 11.27 17.88
C GLU A 192 9.78 10.11 17.10
N ASP A 193 8.55 9.74 17.44
CA ASP A 193 7.77 8.74 16.71
C ASP A 193 7.53 9.16 15.25
N LEU A 194 7.25 10.44 15.01
CA LEU A 194 7.13 10.98 13.66
C LEU A 194 8.45 10.88 12.89
N ARG A 195 9.57 11.27 13.50
CA ARG A 195 10.89 11.18 12.87
C ARG A 195 11.25 9.75 12.51
N PHE A 196 11.04 8.82 13.45
CA PHE A 196 11.27 7.40 13.23
C PHE A 196 10.41 6.85 12.09
N LYS A 197 9.12 7.17 12.08
CA LYS A 197 8.19 6.75 11.02
C LYS A 197 8.59 7.29 9.66
N ILE A 198 8.92 8.57 9.55
CA ILE A 198 9.41 9.18 8.30
C ILE A 198 10.67 8.47 7.81
N ALA A 199 11.63 8.21 8.71
CA ALA A 199 12.87 7.54 8.34
C ALA A 199 12.67 6.09 7.87
N CYS A 200 11.68 5.37 8.42
CA CYS A 200 11.33 4.04 7.96
C CYS A 200 10.59 4.06 6.61
N GLU A 201 9.62 4.96 6.43
CA GLU A 201 8.88 5.13 5.16
C GLU A 201 9.82 5.55 4.02
N ALA A 202 10.77 6.42 4.31
CA ALA A 202 11.83 6.83 3.39
C ALA A 202 12.66 5.62 2.90
N GLU A 203 13.11 4.78 3.83
CA GLU A 203 13.90 3.59 3.50
C GLU A 203 13.07 2.57 2.70
N GLU A 204 11.80 2.36 3.06
CA GLU A 204 10.87 1.54 2.28
C GLU A 204 10.75 2.07 0.84
N GLY A 205 10.57 3.38 0.66
CA GLY A 205 10.52 4.02 -0.64
C GLY A 205 11.76 3.77 -1.48
N ARG A 206 12.94 3.92 -0.85
CA ARG A 206 14.23 3.63 -1.48
C ARG A 206 14.33 2.16 -1.90
N LEU A 207 13.98 1.22 -1.02
CA LEU A 207 14.03 -0.22 -1.32
C LEU A 207 13.09 -0.61 -2.47
N LEU A 208 11.87 -0.07 -2.47
CA LEU A 208 10.86 -0.35 -3.50
C LEU A 208 11.27 0.19 -4.88
N THR A 209 12.04 1.28 -4.94
CA THR A 209 12.43 1.94 -6.18
C THR A 209 13.87 1.67 -6.62
N ALA A 210 14.68 1.02 -5.77
CA ALA A 210 16.07 0.74 -6.07
C ALA A 210 16.22 -0.31 -7.20
N PRO A 211 17.33 -0.27 -7.96
CA PRO A 211 17.71 -1.37 -8.83
C PRO A 211 17.81 -2.67 -8.02
N GLY A 212 17.13 -3.72 -8.46
CA GLY A 212 17.03 -4.98 -7.70
C GLY A 212 15.97 -4.97 -6.60
N SER A 213 15.04 -4.01 -6.62
CA SER A 213 13.84 -4.03 -5.78
C SER A 213 13.20 -5.42 -5.76
N PRO A 214 12.82 -5.95 -4.58
CA PRO A 214 12.27 -7.30 -4.46
C PRO A 214 10.94 -7.46 -5.21
N VAL A 215 10.28 -6.34 -5.52
CA VAL A 215 9.01 -6.30 -6.27
C VAL A 215 9.17 -5.79 -7.71
N GLY A 216 10.40 -5.47 -8.12
CA GLY A 216 10.71 -4.87 -9.42
C GLY A 216 9.99 -3.53 -9.63
N ASP A 217 9.71 -3.19 -10.89
CA ASP A 217 8.88 -2.05 -11.23
C ASP A 217 7.40 -2.40 -11.18
N PHE A 218 6.61 -1.55 -10.54
CA PHE A 218 5.18 -1.75 -10.30
C PHE A 218 4.36 -0.47 -10.51
N ILE A 219 3.06 -0.67 -10.71
CA ILE A 219 2.03 0.34 -10.45
C ILE A 219 1.56 0.16 -9.01
N LEU A 220 1.47 1.25 -8.24
CA LEU A 220 0.94 1.23 -6.89
C LEU A 220 -0.57 1.48 -6.92
N MET A 221 -1.35 0.50 -6.48
CA MET A 221 -2.78 0.64 -6.24
C MET A 221 -3.05 0.60 -4.73
N PRO A 222 -3.07 1.76 -4.07
CA PRO A 222 -3.13 1.82 -2.62
C PRO A 222 -4.55 1.62 -2.08
N LEU A 223 -4.65 1.21 -0.81
CA LEU A 223 -5.89 1.18 -0.04
C LEU A 223 -6.02 2.41 0.88
N GLU A 224 -5.09 3.36 0.79
CA GLU A 224 -5.04 4.59 1.57
C GLU A 224 -5.08 5.79 0.63
N THR A 225 -5.26 6.99 1.20
CA THR A 225 -5.31 8.22 0.38
C THR A 225 -3.93 8.57 -0.20
N ALA A 226 -3.90 9.30 -1.32
CA ALA A 226 -2.66 9.65 -2.00
C ALA A 226 -1.69 10.49 -1.13
N GLU A 227 -2.22 11.22 -0.15
CA GLU A 227 -1.46 12.05 0.79
C GLU A 227 -0.62 11.20 1.76
N GLN A 228 -0.97 9.93 2.00
CA GLN A 228 -0.10 9.04 2.80
C GLN A 228 1.25 8.79 2.10
N TYR A 229 1.31 8.98 0.78
CA TYR A 229 2.53 8.76 -0.01
C TYR A 229 3.37 10.02 -0.23
N ASP A 230 3.00 11.15 0.37
CA ASP A 230 3.75 12.39 0.21
C ASP A 230 5.14 12.35 0.89
N PHE A 231 5.31 11.54 1.93
CA PHE A 231 6.58 11.40 2.67
C PHE A 231 7.67 10.68 1.86
N PHE A 232 7.30 9.99 0.78
CA PHE A 232 8.23 9.31 -0.13
C PHE A 232 8.92 10.28 -1.10
N VAL A 233 8.34 11.46 -1.36
CA VAL A 233 8.60 12.26 -2.57
C VAL A 233 9.97 12.92 -2.64
N LEU A 234 10.69 13.13 -1.52
CA LEU A 234 12.02 13.75 -1.61
C LEU A 234 13.16 12.72 -1.72
N LEU A 235 12.95 11.47 -1.30
CA LEU A 235 13.95 10.39 -1.42
C LEU A 235 13.64 9.41 -2.56
N ALA A 236 12.36 9.28 -2.91
CA ALA A 236 11.88 8.56 -4.06
C ALA A 236 10.92 9.48 -4.86
N PRO A 237 11.45 10.51 -5.55
CA PRO A 237 10.64 11.52 -6.26
C PRO A 237 9.74 10.93 -7.34
N ASP A 238 10.11 9.76 -7.86
CA ASP A 238 9.32 9.06 -8.86
C ASP A 238 8.27 8.13 -8.25
N PHE A 239 8.25 7.94 -6.94
CA PHE A 239 7.33 7.00 -6.27
C PHE A 239 5.87 7.35 -6.54
N LYS A 240 5.50 8.63 -6.40
CA LYS A 240 4.11 9.07 -6.62
C LYS A 240 3.66 8.96 -8.07
N LYS A 241 4.59 8.92 -9.04
CA LYS A 241 4.24 8.68 -10.45
C LYS A 241 3.69 7.28 -10.68
N ARG A 242 3.98 6.34 -9.76
CA ARG A 242 3.49 4.96 -9.81
C ARG A 242 2.05 4.81 -9.34
N LEU A 243 1.45 5.85 -8.73
CA LEU A 243 0.11 5.77 -8.12
C LEU A 243 -1.01 5.67 -9.18
N ALA A 244 -1.89 4.69 -8.98
CA ALA A 244 -3.18 4.57 -9.65
C ALA A 244 -4.26 4.24 -8.61
N MET A 245 -5.06 5.23 -8.21
CA MET A 245 -6.06 5.11 -7.14
C MET A 245 -7.33 4.37 -7.62
N ALA A 246 -7.21 3.13 -8.07
CA ALA A 246 -8.30 2.37 -8.69
C ALA A 246 -9.06 1.44 -7.72
N LEU A 247 -8.59 1.31 -6.48
CA LEU A 247 -9.17 0.47 -5.43
C LEU A 247 -9.88 1.31 -4.35
N PRO A 248 -10.97 0.81 -3.74
CA PRO A 248 -11.63 1.48 -2.62
C PRO A 248 -10.69 1.67 -1.43
N LEU A 249 -10.83 2.80 -0.74
CA LEU A 249 -10.01 3.13 0.42
C LEU A 249 -10.50 2.42 1.68
N TYR A 250 -9.55 1.99 2.51
CA TYR A 250 -9.75 1.42 3.84
C TYR A 250 -10.85 0.35 3.90
N PRO A 251 -10.79 -0.73 3.10
CA PRO A 251 -11.85 -1.76 3.01
C PRO A 251 -12.18 -2.44 4.35
N TRP A 252 -11.28 -2.37 5.33
CA TRP A 252 -11.46 -2.90 6.69
C TRP A 252 -12.25 -1.98 7.64
N ARG A 253 -12.52 -0.73 7.23
CA ARG A 253 -13.28 0.26 8.02
C ARG A 253 -14.76 0.34 7.62
N SER A 254 -15.20 -0.47 6.66
CA SER A 254 -16.50 -0.37 5.97
C SER A 254 -17.43 -1.55 6.18
#